data_AF-A0A7C5KJE9-F1
#
_entry.id   AF-A0A7C5KJE9-F1
#
_cell.length_a   1.000
_cell.length_b   1.000
_cell.length_c   1.000
_cell.angle_alpha   90.00
_cell.angle_beta   90.00
_cell.angle_gamma   90.00
#
_symmetry.space_group_name_H-M   'P 1'
#
loop_
_entity.id
_entity.type
_entity.pdbx_description
1 polymer ?
#
loop_
_entity_poly.entity_id
_entity_poly.type
_entity_poly.pdbx_seq_one_letter_code
_entity_poly.pdbx_strand_id
1 'polypeptide(L)'
;TIGISLSPALTTSLGLDTLSINSSGSPSASIAAIDTAINTVSSLRGTLGAAQNRLSSTISNLGVAVENLSAANSRIRDVDVANETAQLTRNSILQQAAISVLSQANSSPQGALQLLG
;
A
#
# COMPACT_ATOMS: atom_id res chain seq x y z
N THR A 1 -5.56 8.37 -13.34
CA THR A 1 -6.94 7.94 -13.04
C THR A 1 -7.34 6.87 -14.05
N ILE A 2 -8.03 5.80 -13.63
CA ILE A 2 -8.66 4.88 -14.60
C ILE A 2 -9.96 5.56 -15.04
N GLY A 3 -9.94 6.19 -16.20
CA GLY A 3 -11.15 6.76 -16.81
C GLY A 3 -11.97 5.64 -17.44
N ILE A 4 -13.18 5.41 -16.95
CA ILE A 4 -14.13 4.47 -17.55
C ILE A 4 -15.26 5.31 -18.16
N SER A 5 -15.22 5.51 -19.47
CA SER A 5 -16.28 6.18 -20.20
C SER A 5 -17.29 5.13 -20.66
N LEU A 6 -18.44 5.06 -20.00
CA LEU A 6 -19.55 4.22 -20.45
C LEU A 6 -20.46 5.04 -21.37
N SER A 7 -20.58 4.61 -22.62
CA SER A 7 -21.71 5.04 -23.45
C SER A 7 -22.97 4.33 -22.95
N PRO A 8 -24.11 5.01 -22.76
CA PRO A 8 -25.33 4.39 -22.26
C PRO A 8 -25.78 3.25 -23.18
N ALA A 9 -26.07 2.09 -22.59
CA ALA A 9 -26.57 0.90 -23.29
C ALA A 9 -28.08 0.70 -23.04
N LEU A 10 -28.86 1.78 -23.13
CA LEU A 10 -30.32 1.73 -23.01
C LEU A 10 -30.96 1.40 -24.36
N THR A 11 -32.18 0.88 -24.34
CA THR A 11 -32.94 0.53 -25.56
C THR A 11 -33.07 1.71 -26.53
N THR A 12 -33.22 2.94 -26.00
CA THR A 12 -33.29 4.18 -26.79
C THR A 12 -31.93 4.59 -27.38
N SER A 13 -30.82 4.37 -26.66
CA SER A 13 -29.48 4.70 -27.17
C SER A 13 -28.93 3.65 -28.15
N LEU A 14 -29.47 2.43 -28.09
CA LEU A 14 -29.20 1.34 -29.03
C LEU A 14 -30.18 1.30 -30.23
N GLY A 15 -31.16 2.21 -30.27
CA GLY A 15 -32.14 2.30 -31.37
C GLY A 15 -33.08 1.09 -31.47
N LEU A 16 -33.34 0.42 -30.35
CA LEU A 16 -34.19 -0.78 -30.27
C LEU A 16 -35.65 -0.45 -29.96
N ASP A 17 -35.99 0.80 -29.66
CA ASP A 17 -37.33 1.20 -29.23
C ASP A 17 -38.35 1.22 -30.37
N THR A 18 -37.91 1.47 -31.60
CA THR A 18 -38.76 1.51 -32.80
C THR A 18 -38.82 0.18 -33.56
N LEU A 19 -38.26 -0.90 -32.99
CA LEU A 19 -38.11 -2.16 -33.68
C LEU A 19 -39.44 -2.91 -33.76
N SER A 20 -39.86 -3.29 -34.97
CA SER A 20 -41.14 -3.98 -35.19
C SER A 20 -41.00 -5.11 -36.21
N ILE A 21 -41.56 -6.28 -35.86
CA ILE A 21 -41.50 -7.52 -36.65
C ILE A 21 -42.83 -7.76 -37.41
N ASN A 22 -43.76 -6.79 -37.39
CA ASN A 22 -45.03 -6.90 -38.09
C ASN A 22 -44.87 -6.73 -39.62
N SER A 23 -45.94 -6.96 -40.39
CA SER A 23 -45.96 -6.98 -41.87
C SER A 23 -45.41 -5.72 -42.58
N SER A 24 -45.20 -4.61 -41.87
CA SER A 24 -44.66 -3.35 -42.39
C SER A 24 -43.18 -3.15 -42.03
N GLY A 25 -42.67 -3.90 -41.05
CA GLY A 25 -41.28 -3.88 -40.62
C GLY A 25 -40.50 -5.01 -41.29
N SER A 26 -39.23 -4.76 -41.64
CA SER A 26 -38.33 -5.78 -42.16
C SER A 26 -37.73 -6.59 -41.00
N PRO A 27 -38.07 -7.89 -40.84
CA PRO A 27 -37.55 -8.70 -39.75
C PRO A 27 -36.01 -8.82 -39.78
N SER A 28 -35.42 -8.75 -40.97
CA SER A 28 -33.97 -8.74 -41.18
C SER A 28 -33.28 -7.50 -40.61
N ALA A 29 -33.88 -6.31 -40.75
CA ALA A 29 -33.34 -5.09 -40.15
C ALA A 29 -33.43 -5.13 -38.63
N SER A 30 -34.48 -5.76 -38.10
CA SER A 30 -34.66 -5.95 -36.67
C SER A 30 -33.56 -6.82 -36.06
N ILE A 31 -33.25 -7.95 -36.71
CA ILE A 31 -32.16 -8.83 -36.29
C ILE A 31 -30.81 -8.10 -36.36
N ALA A 32 -30.54 -7.36 -37.43
CA ALA A 32 -29.29 -6.61 -37.58
C ALA A 32 -29.11 -5.52 -36.50
N ALA A 33 -30.18 -4.84 -36.09
CA ALA A 33 -30.14 -3.87 -35.00
C ALA A 33 -29.82 -4.53 -33.66
N ILE A 34 -30.43 -5.70 -33.38
CA ILE A 34 -30.15 -6.49 -32.17
C ILE A 34 -28.70 -6.99 -32.16
N ASP A 35 -28.17 -7.48 -33.27
CA ASP A 35 -26.77 -7.92 -33.36
C ASP A 35 -25.80 -6.76 -33.08
N THR A 36 -26.10 -5.57 -33.62
CA THR A 36 -25.32 -4.36 -33.35
C THR A 36 -25.35 -4.00 -31.87
N ALA A 37 -26.53 -4.01 -31.26
CA ALA A 37 -26.71 -3.78 -29.83
C ALA A 37 -25.94 -4.78 -28.96
N ILE A 38 -25.98 -6.09 -29.29
CA ILE A 38 -25.23 -7.14 -28.60
C ILE A 38 -23.73 -6.88 -28.69
N ASN A 39 -23.23 -6.50 -29.88
CA ASN A 39 -21.82 -6.17 -30.07
C ASN A 39 -21.40 -4.95 -29.23
N THR A 40 -22.22 -3.90 -29.18
CA THR A 40 -21.96 -2.73 -28.33
C THR A 40 -21.88 -3.09 -26.85
N VAL A 41 -22.84 -3.86 -26.33
CA VAL A 41 -22.85 -4.31 -24.94
C VAL A 41 -21.64 -5.21 -24.64
N SER A 42 -21.31 -6.11 -25.56
CA SER A 42 -20.17 -7.02 -25.41
C SER A 42 -18.84 -6.25 -25.38
N SER A 43 -18.69 -5.24 -26.24
CA SER A 43 -17.52 -4.35 -26.23
C SER A 43 -17.41 -3.59 -24.89
N LEU A 44 -18.53 -3.04 -24.39
CA LEU A 44 -18.58 -2.37 -23.10
C LEU A 44 -18.20 -3.29 -21.93
N ARG A 45 -18.67 -4.55 -21.94
CA ARG A 45 -18.27 -5.55 -20.93
C ARG A 45 -16.79 -5.87 -21.02
N GLY A 46 -16.24 -5.94 -22.23
CA GLY A 46 -14.81 -6.14 -22.47
C GLY A 46 -13.94 -5.01 -21.90
N THR A 47 -14.31 -3.76 -22.14
CA THR A 47 -13.58 -2.60 -21.59
C THR A 47 -13.66 -2.56 -20.06
N LEU A 48 -14.82 -2.89 -19.48
CA LEU A 48 -14.97 -2.96 -18.03
C LEU A 48 -14.12 -4.10 -17.43
N GLY A 49 -14.07 -5.27 -18.07
CA GLY A 49 -13.20 -6.38 -17.67
C GLY A 49 -11.71 -6.02 -17.74
N ALA A 50 -11.29 -5.30 -18.79
CA ALA A 50 -9.93 -4.79 -18.90
C ALA A 50 -9.59 -3.78 -17.78
N ALA A 51 -10.53 -2.88 -17.46
CA ALA A 51 -10.37 -1.95 -16.35
C ALA A 51 -10.27 -2.67 -14.99
N GLN A 52 -11.08 -3.72 -14.77
CA GLN A 52 -11.02 -4.55 -13.57
C GLN A 52 -9.67 -5.27 -13.45
N ASN A 53 -9.14 -5.84 -14.54
CA ASN A 53 -7.82 -6.45 -14.55
C ASN A 53 -6.72 -5.45 -14.19
N ARG A 54 -6.75 -4.25 -14.80
CA ARG A 54 -5.80 -3.18 -14.44
C ARG A 54 -5.91 -2.78 -12.98
N LEU A 55 -7.13 -2.67 -12.44
CA LEU A 55 -7.35 -2.35 -11.03
C LEU A 55 -6.76 -3.43 -10.13
N SER A 56 -7.01 -4.71 -10.44
CA SER A 56 -6.46 -5.85 -9.71
C SER A 56 -4.92 -5.87 -9.72
N SER A 57 -4.30 -5.66 -10.88
CA SER A 57 -2.85 -5.53 -11.00
C SER A 57 -2.31 -4.33 -10.21
N THR A 58 -3.03 -3.21 -10.20
CA THR A 58 -2.63 -2.02 -9.44
C THR A 58 -2.70 -2.28 -7.94
N ILE A 59 -3.76 -2.95 -7.46
CA ILE A 59 -3.92 -3.33 -6.05
C ILE A 59 -2.80 -4.26 -5.63
N SER A 60 -2.48 -5.28 -6.42
CA SER A 60 -1.39 -6.22 -6.12
C SER A 60 -0.04 -5.50 -6.03
N ASN A 61 0.29 -4.66 -7.01
CA ASN A 61 1.52 -3.85 -6.97
C ASN A 61 1.57 -2.91 -5.77
N LEU A 62 0.46 -2.28 -5.42
CA LEU A 62 0.39 -1.40 -4.25
C LEU A 62 0.56 -2.18 -2.95
N GLY A 63 0.00 -3.38 -2.84
CA GLY A 63 0.21 -4.28 -1.70
C GLY A 63 1.69 -4.59 -1.48
N VAL A 64 2.40 -4.96 -2.55
CA VAL A 64 3.86 -5.21 -2.51
C VAL A 64 4.63 -3.94 -2.12
N ALA A 65 4.26 -2.79 -2.66
CA ALA A 65 4.89 -1.52 -2.31
C ALA A 65 4.68 -1.16 -0.82
N VAL A 66 3.49 -1.37 -0.29
CA VAL A 66 3.16 -1.15 1.13
C VAL A 66 3.96 -2.09 2.03
N GLU A 67 4.05 -3.38 1.69
CA GLU A 67 4.84 -4.35 2.44
C GLU A 67 6.33 -3.97 2.48
N ASN A 68 6.91 -3.62 1.33
CA ASN A 68 8.29 -3.18 1.24
C ASN A 68 8.55 -1.89 2.06
N LEU A 69 7.63 -0.92 1.99
CA LEU A 69 7.76 0.35 2.71
C LEU A 69 7.60 0.13 4.21
N SER A 70 6.67 -0.74 4.64
CA SER A 70 6.50 -1.13 6.04
C SER A 70 7.74 -1.83 6.57
N ALA A 71 8.32 -2.77 5.81
CA ALA A 71 9.55 -3.46 6.19
C ALA A 71 10.74 -2.49 6.29
N ALA A 72 10.87 -1.55 5.36
CA ALA A 72 11.90 -0.51 5.42
C ALA A 72 11.71 0.40 6.65
N ASN A 73 10.47 0.82 6.95
CA ASN A 73 10.16 1.65 8.10
C ASN A 73 10.43 0.91 9.43
N SER A 74 10.07 -0.38 9.53
CA SER A 74 10.42 -1.22 10.68
C SER A 74 11.92 -1.26 10.88
N ARG A 75 12.71 -1.51 9.82
CA ARG A 75 14.18 -1.53 9.92
C ARG A 75 14.75 -0.20 10.41
N ILE A 76 14.25 0.92 9.92
CA ILE A 76 14.70 2.25 10.37
C ILE A 76 14.39 2.42 11.85
N ARG A 77 13.15 2.17 12.27
CA ARG A 77 12.74 2.30 13.68
C ARG A 77 13.50 1.35 14.60
N ASP A 78 13.66 0.09 14.21
CA ASP A 78 14.35 -0.93 15.01
C ASP A 78 15.84 -0.59 15.16
N VAL A 79 16.49 -0.05 14.12
CA VAL A 79 17.89 0.42 14.18
C VAL A 79 18.03 1.63 15.11
N ASP A 80 17.12 2.59 15.04
CA ASP A 80 17.16 3.78 15.89
C ASP A 80 16.94 3.40 17.37
N VAL A 81 15.96 2.53 17.65
CA VAL A 81 15.70 2.00 19.00
C VAL A 81 16.91 1.23 19.54
N ALA A 82 17.55 0.39 18.71
CA ALA A 82 18.75 -0.34 19.11
C ALA A 82 19.92 0.61 19.44
N ASN A 83 20.14 1.66 18.63
CA ASN A 83 21.19 2.64 18.87
C ASN A 83 20.93 3.46 20.15
N GLU A 84 19.71 3.92 20.35
CA GLU A 84 19.33 4.68 21.55
C GLU A 84 19.41 3.81 22.82
N THR A 85 19.00 2.55 22.75
CA THR A 85 19.15 1.59 23.86
C THR A 85 20.62 1.31 24.16
N ALA A 86 21.46 1.18 23.14
CA ALA A 86 22.90 1.01 23.31
C ALA A 86 23.57 2.24 23.94
N GLN A 87 23.15 3.45 23.55
CA GLN A 87 23.62 4.70 24.16
C GLN A 87 23.17 4.81 25.62
N LEU A 88 21.89 4.51 25.91
CA LEU A 88 21.34 4.50 27.26
C LEU A 88 22.07 3.50 28.16
N THR A 89 22.35 2.30 27.64
CA THR A 89 23.12 1.26 28.35
C THR A 89 24.56 1.72 28.60
N ARG A 90 25.24 2.29 27.58
CA ARG A 90 26.59 2.84 27.71
C ARG A 90 26.64 3.92 28.78
N ASN A 91 25.68 4.85 28.78
CA ASN A 91 25.59 5.92 29.77
C ASN A 91 25.34 5.36 31.18
N SER A 92 24.50 4.34 31.32
CA SER A 92 24.24 3.68 32.60
C SER A 92 25.50 3.00 33.16
N ILE A 93 26.25 2.29 32.29
CA ILE A 93 27.53 1.67 32.66
C ILE A 93 28.57 2.73 33.04
N LEU A 94 28.67 3.83 32.28
CA LEU A 94 29.58 4.93 32.60
C LEU A 94 29.25 5.57 33.95
N GLN A 95 27.97 5.74 34.29
CA GLN A 95 27.57 6.26 35.60
C GLN A 95 27.94 5.29 36.73
N GLN A 96 27.68 4.00 36.57
CA GLN A 96 28.10 2.99 37.56
C GLN A 96 29.62 2.92 37.71
N ALA A 97 30.36 2.96 36.59
CA ALA A 97 31.82 2.99 36.58
C ALA A 97 32.36 4.27 37.24
N ALA A 98 31.76 5.43 36.97
CA ALA A 98 32.16 6.69 37.60
C ALA A 98 31.97 6.65 39.13
N ILE A 99 30.89 6.03 39.63
CA ILE A 99 30.67 5.84 41.06
C ILE A 99 31.72 4.89 41.67
N SER A 100 32.01 3.75 41.02
CA SER A 100 33.06 2.83 41.48
C SER A 100 34.46 3.46 41.44
N VAL A 101 34.80 4.17 40.37
CA VAL A 101 36.09 4.86 40.23
C VAL A 101 36.22 5.98 41.26
N LEU A 102 35.15 6.76 41.50
CA LEU A 102 35.13 7.77 42.56
C LEU A 102 35.33 7.13 43.95
N SER A 103 34.70 5.98 44.21
CA SER A 103 34.89 5.24 45.47
C SER A 103 36.33 4.74 45.63
N GLN A 104 36.95 4.25 44.55
CA GLN A 104 38.34 3.78 44.54
C GLN A 104 39.32 4.94 44.74
N ALA A 105 39.07 6.08 44.07
CA ALA A 105 39.86 7.30 44.19
C ALA A 105 39.79 7.91 45.59
N ASN A 106 38.65 7.80 46.29
CA ASN A 106 38.52 8.25 47.68
C ASN A 106 39.20 7.32 48.70
N SER A 107 39.31 6.03 48.38
CA SER A 107 39.95 5.02 49.25
C SER A 107 41.49 5.05 49.19
N SER A 108 42.06 5.40 48.04
CA SER A 108 43.51 5.40 47.82
C SER A 108 44.31 6.38 48.71
N PRO A 109 43.86 7.62 48.99
CA PRO A 109 44.55 8.55 49.87
C PRO A 109 44.54 8.12 51.35
N GLN A 110 43.47 7.44 51.80
CA GLN A 110 43.36 6.96 53.18
C GLN A 110 44.35 5.84 53.49
N GLY A 111 44.62 4.96 52.53
CA GLY A 111 45.68 3.95 52.64
C GLY A 111 47.07 4.57 52.69
N ALA A 112 47.31 5.66 51.95
CA ALA A 112 48.59 6.38 51.98
C ALA A 112 48.83 7.12 53.31
N LEU A 113 47.77 7.69 53.91
CA LEU A 113 47.86 8.35 55.22
C LEU A 113 48.16 7.36 56.37
N GLN A 114 47.68 6.11 56.28
CA GLN A 114 48.05 5.04 57.23
C GLN A 114 49.52 4.60 57.13
N LEU A 115 50.19 4.89 56.03
CA LEU A 115 51.63 4.60 55.86
C LEU A 115 52.53 5.77 56.28
N LEU A 116 51.96 6.93 56.63
CA LEU A 116 52.69 8.13 57.02
C LEU A 116 52.54 8.49 58.52
N GLY A 117 51.53 7.93 59.21
CA GLY A 117 51.33 8.09 60.66
C GLY A 117 51.74 6.84 61.43
#